data_AF-A0A4Q2UZ49-F1
#
_entry.id   AF-A0A4Q2UZ49-F1
#
_cell.length_a   1.000
_cell.length_b   1.000
_cell.length_c   1.000
_cell.angle_alpha   90.00
_cell.angle_beta   90.00
_cell.angle_gamma   90.00
#
_symmetry.space_group_name_H-M   'P 1'
#
loop_
_entity.id
_entity.type
_entity.pdbx_description
1 polymer ?
#
loop_
_entity_poly.entity_id
_entity_poly.type
_entity_poly.pdbx_seq_one_letter_code
_entity_poly.pdbx_strand_id
1 'polypeptide(L)'
;MEQQNGDMEWQEEGETSEGALGQNRARKQAAPKSAGGLVEAVQSLKQLLEQDLNKKIEAMKAEFQLEFTKLSDRMAEEVARAMAQMAQELSQVRDQLTQVCGELEQTRLQLDMLNKTETPRSSVQSYADAAKMTSTSMSSQSSSAARSATPEPVFCTVDTSRVPEDHLGDVTPTMIRKTVEQEMRQSSDQPHWRCVAVTRDGRNATRLRIMGRNEEEIQKIKTILETRKAPGARVLRDQLYPIKVDSMNRMAVFDQEFNILPGAIETLNQENEVQIAKVAWLSRKVNLKSYGSMVVYLCC
;
A
#
# COMPACT_ATOMS: atom_id res chain seq x y z
N MET A 1 43.66 -17.07 0.67
CA MET A 1 44.54 -16.61 1.76
C MET A 1 43.60 -16.19 2.88
N GLU A 2 43.18 -17.20 3.65
CA GLU A 2 43.52 -17.40 5.09
C GLU A 2 42.52 -16.64 5.96
N GLN A 3 41.41 -17.24 6.41
CA GLN A 3 41.26 -18.21 7.51
C GLN A 3 42.06 -17.85 8.76
N GLN A 4 41.36 -17.44 9.82
CA GLN A 4 41.78 -17.60 11.20
C GLN A 4 40.65 -18.26 11.98
N ASN A 5 40.85 -19.55 12.26
CA ASN A 5 40.16 -20.31 13.29
C ASN A 5 40.62 -19.84 14.67
N GLY A 6 39.68 -19.64 15.60
CA GLY A 6 39.97 -19.54 17.02
C GLY A 6 39.56 -20.84 17.71
N ASP A 7 40.49 -21.78 17.83
CA ASP A 7 40.39 -22.93 18.73
C ASP A 7 40.80 -22.48 20.14
N MET A 8 39.93 -22.71 21.12
CA MET A 8 40.16 -22.42 22.53
C MET A 8 40.52 -23.73 23.24
N GLU A 9 41.82 -24.00 23.30
CA GLU A 9 42.42 -25.13 24.03
C GLU A 9 42.63 -24.74 25.49
N TRP A 10 41.94 -25.42 26.42
CA TRP A 10 42.15 -25.27 27.86
C TRP A 10 43.27 -26.21 28.31
N GLN A 11 44.38 -25.63 28.76
CA GLN A 11 45.45 -26.31 29.49
C GLN A 11 45.08 -26.38 30.98
N GLU A 12 45.10 -27.57 31.56
CA GLU A 12 45.27 -27.78 33.00
C GLU A 12 46.61 -28.50 33.22
N GLU A 13 47.58 -27.78 33.77
CA GLU A 13 48.75 -28.36 34.42
C GLU A 13 48.49 -28.47 35.93
N GLY A 14 48.92 -29.59 36.51
CA GLY A 14 48.83 -29.86 37.95
C GLY A 14 49.52 -31.17 38.33
N GLU A 15 50.87 -31.11 38.38
CA GLU A 15 51.84 -31.94 39.12
C GLU A 15 51.32 -32.55 40.45
N THR A 16 51.80 -33.65 41.08
CA THR A 16 53.07 -34.40 41.14
C THR A 16 52.84 -35.67 42.00
N SER A 17 53.62 -36.74 41.81
CA SER A 17 54.42 -37.42 42.86
C SER A 17 54.76 -38.88 42.51
N GLU A 18 56.06 -39.18 42.60
CA GLU A 18 56.72 -40.49 42.45
C GLU A 18 56.36 -41.49 43.56
N GLY A 19 56.54 -42.79 43.29
CA GLY A 19 56.52 -43.87 44.28
C GLY A 19 56.75 -45.26 43.67
N ALA A 20 57.88 -45.89 44.01
CA ALA A 20 58.51 -47.02 43.32
C ALA A 20 57.94 -48.44 43.55
N LEU A 21 58.21 -49.31 42.56
CA LEU A 21 58.58 -50.75 42.59
C LEU A 21 57.86 -51.74 43.53
N GLY A 22 57.28 -52.78 42.91
CA GLY A 22 56.99 -54.07 43.56
C GLY A 22 56.62 -55.17 42.57
N GLN A 23 57.57 -56.04 42.22
CA GLN A 23 57.36 -57.31 41.51
C GLN A 23 56.45 -58.24 42.30
N ASN A 24 55.56 -59.00 41.64
CA ASN A 24 55.44 -60.46 41.85
C ASN A 24 54.45 -61.17 40.88
N ARG A 25 55.02 -62.17 40.19
CA ARG A 25 54.54 -63.55 39.96
C ARG A 25 53.27 -63.83 39.13
N ALA A 26 53.48 -64.66 38.11
CA ALA A 26 52.55 -65.14 37.10
C ALA A 26 51.35 -65.96 37.62
N ARG A 27 50.18 -65.75 37.00
CA ARG A 27 49.21 -66.82 36.70
C ARG A 27 48.36 -66.42 35.48
N LYS A 28 48.70 -66.98 34.31
CA LYS A 28 47.81 -67.00 33.14
C LYS A 28 46.75 -68.08 33.40
N GLN A 29 45.47 -67.69 33.45
CA GLN A 29 44.37 -68.47 32.88
C GLN A 29 43.11 -67.60 32.70
N ALA A 30 42.84 -67.33 31.43
CA ALA A 30 41.56 -67.01 30.78
C ALA A 30 40.51 -66.15 31.52
N ALA A 31 40.52 -64.85 31.24
CA ALA A 31 39.32 -64.01 31.21
C ALA A 31 38.74 -64.00 29.78
N PRO A 32 37.41 -63.96 29.59
CA PRO A 32 36.81 -64.10 28.27
C PRO A 32 37.16 -62.89 27.40
N LYS A 33 37.65 -63.15 26.20
CA LYS A 33 37.74 -62.19 25.10
C LYS A 33 36.31 -61.76 24.73
N SER A 34 35.75 -60.76 25.41
CA SER A 34 34.36 -60.32 25.15
C SER A 34 34.17 -58.80 25.15
N ALA A 35 35.16 -58.00 25.58
CA ALA A 35 35.02 -56.55 25.61
C ALA A 35 35.15 -55.89 24.22
N GLY A 36 36.01 -56.42 23.35
CA GLY A 36 36.22 -55.88 21.99
C GLY A 36 34.98 -55.99 21.10
N GLY A 37 34.26 -57.11 21.17
CA GLY A 37 33.04 -57.31 20.37
C GLY A 37 31.88 -56.40 20.79
N LEU A 38 31.80 -56.00 22.07
CA LEU A 38 30.77 -55.06 22.52
C LEU A 38 31.04 -53.64 22.01
N VAL A 39 32.30 -53.21 21.97
CA VAL A 39 32.70 -51.89 21.45
C VAL A 39 32.46 -51.80 19.93
N GLU A 40 32.83 -52.83 19.18
CA GLU A 40 32.57 -52.91 17.73
C GLU A 40 31.07 -52.95 17.40
N ALA A 41 30.27 -53.64 18.21
CA ALA A 41 28.82 -53.66 18.07
C ALA A 41 28.20 -52.28 18.33
N VAL A 42 28.65 -51.56 19.37
CA VAL A 42 28.17 -50.20 19.67
C VAL A 42 28.56 -49.22 18.55
N GLN A 43 29.78 -49.32 18.02
CA GLN A 43 30.25 -48.45 16.95
C GLN A 43 29.51 -48.70 15.64
N SER A 44 29.22 -49.96 15.34
CA SER A 44 28.41 -50.37 14.18
C SER A 44 26.97 -49.86 14.31
N LEU A 45 26.39 -49.91 15.51
CA LEU A 45 25.04 -49.42 15.78
C LEU A 45 24.95 -47.88 15.68
N LYS A 46 25.98 -47.17 16.16
CA LYS A 46 26.11 -45.71 15.97
C LYS A 46 26.15 -45.35 14.48
N GLN A 47 26.99 -46.05 13.70
CA GLN A 47 27.15 -45.77 12.27
C GLN A 47 25.86 -46.06 11.49
N LEU A 48 25.14 -47.12 11.86
CA LEU A 48 23.84 -47.44 11.27
C LEU A 48 22.80 -46.35 11.57
N LEU A 49 22.75 -45.85 12.80
CA LEU A 49 21.81 -44.80 13.19
C LEU A 49 22.11 -43.47 12.51
N GLU A 50 23.38 -43.13 12.37
CA GLU A 50 23.85 -41.92 11.69
C GLU A 50 23.55 -41.97 10.18
N GLN A 51 23.73 -43.13 9.56
CA GLN A 51 23.32 -43.35 8.16
C GLN A 51 21.80 -43.26 7.97
N ASP A 52 21.00 -43.85 8.88
CA ASP A 52 19.54 -43.77 8.82
C ASP A 52 19.04 -42.34 8.97
N LEU A 53 19.60 -41.57 9.91
CA LEU A 53 19.27 -40.16 10.10
C LEU A 53 19.64 -39.32 8.88
N ASN A 54 20.84 -39.48 8.33
CA ASN A 54 21.24 -38.76 7.11
C ASN A 54 20.34 -39.10 5.92
N LYS A 55 19.97 -40.38 5.76
CA LYS A 55 19.05 -40.80 4.71
C LYS A 55 17.66 -40.17 4.88
N LYS A 56 17.16 -40.08 6.11
CA LYS A 56 15.88 -39.41 6.42
C LYS A 56 15.93 -37.90 6.18
N ILE A 57 17.04 -37.24 6.52
CA ILE A 57 17.24 -35.81 6.27
C ILE A 57 17.22 -35.52 4.76
N GLU A 58 17.96 -36.30 3.96
CA GLU A 58 17.97 -36.10 2.51
C GLU A 58 16.61 -36.42 1.87
N ALA A 59 15.89 -37.43 2.37
CA ALA A 59 14.52 -37.71 1.91
C ALA A 59 13.57 -36.53 2.23
N MET A 60 13.60 -36.02 3.46
CA MET A 60 12.77 -34.88 3.87
C MET A 60 13.10 -33.60 3.08
N LYS A 61 14.39 -33.38 2.81
CA LYS A 61 14.85 -32.26 1.98
C LYS A 61 14.36 -32.38 0.54
N ALA A 62 14.38 -33.58 -0.04
CA ALA A 62 13.87 -33.82 -1.39
C ALA A 62 12.35 -33.60 -1.47
N GLU A 63 11.59 -34.07 -0.47
CA GLU A 63 10.15 -33.84 -0.39
C GLU A 63 9.82 -32.35 -0.25
N PHE A 64 10.54 -31.64 0.61
CA PHE A 64 10.35 -30.20 0.78
C PHE A 64 10.66 -29.42 -0.50
N GLN A 65 11.77 -29.75 -1.16
CA GLN A 65 12.14 -29.13 -2.45
C GLN A 65 11.07 -29.38 -3.52
N LEU A 66 10.53 -30.60 -3.58
CA LEU A 66 9.46 -30.94 -4.52
C LEU A 66 8.18 -30.13 -4.25
N GLU A 67 7.71 -30.06 -3.00
CA GLU A 67 6.52 -29.28 -2.66
C GLU A 67 6.74 -27.78 -2.86
N PHE A 68 7.96 -27.27 -2.60
CA PHE A 68 8.30 -25.89 -2.91
C PHE A 68 8.24 -25.59 -4.41
N THR A 69 8.82 -26.45 -5.25
CA THR A 69 8.75 -26.30 -6.73
C THR A 69 7.31 -26.33 -7.22
N LYS A 70 6.50 -27.26 -6.71
CA LYS A 70 5.09 -27.40 -7.07
C LYS A 70 4.25 -26.19 -6.65
N LEU A 71 4.53 -25.61 -5.49
CA LEU A 71 3.88 -24.37 -5.05
C LEU A 71 4.29 -23.18 -5.94
N SER A 72 5.58 -23.09 -6.28
CA SER A 72 6.10 -22.05 -7.18
C SER A 72 5.45 -22.14 -8.56
N ASP A 73 5.33 -23.34 -9.13
CA ASP A 73 4.71 -23.56 -10.44
C ASP A 73 3.22 -23.20 -10.42
N ARG A 74 2.48 -23.60 -9.38
CA ARG A 74 1.07 -23.21 -9.19
C ARG A 74 0.90 -21.70 -9.10
N MET A 75 1.78 -21.02 -8.37
CA MET A 75 1.73 -19.57 -8.25
C MET A 75 2.02 -18.90 -9.61
N ALA A 76 2.97 -19.41 -10.39
CA ALA A 76 3.26 -18.92 -11.72
C ALA A 76 2.06 -19.11 -12.67
N GLU A 77 1.38 -20.25 -12.60
CA GLU A 77 0.15 -20.51 -13.38
C GLU A 77 -1.01 -19.58 -12.97
N GLU A 78 -1.21 -19.34 -11.68
CA GLU A 78 -2.22 -18.39 -11.18
C GLU A 78 -1.94 -16.97 -11.67
N VAL A 79 -0.68 -16.52 -11.58
CA VAL A 79 -0.28 -15.20 -12.09
C VAL A 79 -0.49 -15.11 -13.60
N ALA A 80 -0.10 -16.13 -14.37
CA ALA A 80 -0.30 -16.15 -15.82
C ALA A 80 -1.79 -16.09 -16.20
N ARG A 81 -2.66 -16.82 -15.48
CA ARG A 81 -4.12 -16.76 -15.69
C ARG A 81 -4.70 -15.40 -15.36
N ALA A 82 -4.34 -14.81 -14.21
CA ALA A 82 -4.80 -13.49 -13.83
C ALA A 82 -4.37 -12.41 -14.83
N MET A 83 -3.11 -12.49 -15.31
CA MET A 83 -2.62 -11.60 -16.38
C MET A 83 -3.39 -11.77 -17.69
N ALA A 84 -3.72 -13.01 -18.09
CA ALA A 84 -4.49 -13.28 -19.29
C ALA A 84 -5.93 -12.73 -19.19
N GLN A 85 -6.58 -12.88 -18.03
CA GLN A 85 -7.91 -12.33 -17.76
C GLN A 85 -7.90 -10.80 -17.84
N MET A 86 -6.92 -10.15 -17.19
CA MET A 86 -6.78 -8.69 -17.24
C MET A 86 -6.51 -8.19 -18.66
N ALA A 87 -5.68 -8.88 -19.44
CA ALA A 87 -5.43 -8.54 -20.84
C ALA A 87 -6.70 -8.65 -21.69
N GLN A 88 -7.54 -9.66 -21.44
CA GLN A 88 -8.83 -9.82 -22.10
C GLN A 88 -9.81 -8.69 -21.74
N GLU A 89 -9.95 -8.34 -20.45
CA GLU A 89 -10.82 -7.24 -20.02
C GLU A 89 -10.38 -5.91 -20.62
N LEU A 90 -9.07 -5.61 -20.63
CA LEU A 90 -8.53 -4.42 -21.28
C LEU A 90 -8.84 -4.38 -22.78
N SER A 91 -8.76 -5.52 -23.47
CA SER A 91 -9.10 -5.60 -24.89
C SER A 91 -10.60 -5.33 -25.12
N GLN A 92 -11.46 -5.86 -24.27
CA GLN A 92 -12.91 -5.64 -24.35
C GLN A 92 -13.27 -4.17 -24.11
N VAL A 93 -12.68 -3.53 -23.11
CA VAL A 93 -12.87 -2.11 -22.81
C VAL A 93 -12.40 -1.23 -23.98
N ARG A 94 -11.25 -1.57 -24.59
CA ARG A 94 -10.75 -0.85 -25.76
C ARG A 94 -11.70 -0.96 -26.95
N ASP A 95 -12.27 -2.13 -27.19
CA ASP A 95 -13.19 -2.36 -28.30
C ASP A 95 -14.52 -1.62 -28.07
N GLN A 96 -15.05 -1.61 -26.84
CA GLN A 96 -16.20 -0.80 -26.44
C GLN A 96 -15.94 0.71 -26.62
N LEU A 97 -14.76 1.19 -26.21
CA LEU A 97 -14.39 2.59 -26.41
C LEU A 97 -14.35 2.96 -27.90
N THR A 98 -13.82 2.07 -28.74
CA THR A 98 -13.76 2.26 -30.19
C THR A 98 -15.17 2.33 -30.79
N GLN A 99 -16.09 1.48 -30.32
CA GLN A 99 -17.49 1.51 -30.73
C GLN A 99 -18.17 2.83 -30.36
N VAL A 100 -18.06 3.27 -29.10
CA VAL A 100 -18.66 4.52 -28.62
C VAL A 100 -18.12 5.73 -29.39
N CYS A 101 -16.82 5.75 -29.68
CA CYS A 101 -16.22 6.80 -30.52
C CYS A 101 -16.84 6.82 -31.93
N GLY A 102 -17.09 5.67 -32.54
CA GLY A 102 -17.75 5.57 -33.85
C GLY A 102 -19.20 6.08 -33.82
N GLU A 103 -19.98 5.70 -32.80
CA GLU A 103 -21.36 6.16 -32.62
C GLU A 103 -21.46 7.69 -32.38
N LEU A 104 -20.51 8.24 -31.62
CA LEU A 104 -20.44 9.68 -31.36
C LEU A 104 -20.13 10.46 -32.65
N GLU A 105 -19.17 9.98 -33.46
CA GLU A 105 -18.84 10.61 -34.74
C GLU A 105 -20.01 10.52 -35.73
N GLN A 106 -20.72 9.40 -35.76
CA GLN A 106 -21.94 9.25 -36.56
C GLN A 106 -23.03 10.25 -36.14
N THR A 107 -23.25 10.41 -34.83
CA THR A 107 -24.23 11.36 -34.28
C THR A 107 -23.85 12.80 -34.62
N ARG A 108 -22.55 13.13 -34.56
CA ARG A 108 -22.02 14.44 -34.96
C ARG A 108 -22.30 14.73 -36.43
N LEU A 109 -22.05 13.78 -37.32
CA LEU A 109 -22.33 13.94 -38.76
C LEU A 109 -23.83 14.11 -39.04
N GLN A 110 -24.70 13.41 -38.31
CA GLN A 110 -26.16 13.59 -38.42
C GLN A 110 -26.61 15.00 -38.00
N LEU A 111 -26.05 15.55 -36.93
CA LEU A 111 -26.32 16.94 -36.50
C LEU A 111 -25.85 17.96 -37.54
N ASP A 112 -24.67 17.77 -38.13
CA ASP A 112 -24.15 18.66 -39.18
C ASP A 112 -25.00 18.63 -40.46
N MET A 113 -25.55 17.47 -40.81
CA MET A 113 -26.51 17.33 -41.91
C MET A 113 -27.83 18.05 -41.62
N LEU A 114 -28.36 17.95 -40.40
CA LEU A 114 -29.58 18.64 -39.98
C LEU A 114 -29.41 20.16 -40.05
N ASN A 115 -28.27 20.68 -39.57
CA ASN A 115 -27.94 22.11 -39.65
C ASN A 115 -27.76 22.63 -41.09
N LYS A 116 -27.33 21.78 -42.03
CA LYS A 116 -27.18 22.15 -43.45
C LYS A 116 -28.47 22.08 -44.27
N THR A 117 -29.52 21.44 -43.75
CA THR A 117 -30.80 21.29 -44.45
C THR A 117 -31.80 22.41 -44.13
N GLU A 118 -31.42 23.39 -43.29
CA GLU A 118 -32.13 24.67 -43.18
C GLU A 118 -31.94 25.48 -44.47
N THR A 119 -32.90 25.34 -45.39
CA THR A 119 -33.09 26.27 -46.51
C THR A 119 -33.64 27.59 -45.97
N PRO A 120 -33.14 28.76 -46.44
CA PRO A 120 -33.61 30.06 -45.97
C PRO A 120 -35.05 30.29 -46.42
N ARG A 121 -36.00 30.31 -45.48
CA ARG A 121 -37.32 30.91 -45.72
C ARG A 121 -37.45 32.19 -44.91
N SER A 122 -37.41 33.26 -45.68
CA SER A 122 -38.00 34.58 -45.46
C SER A 122 -39.12 34.65 -44.42
N SER A 123 -39.04 35.73 -43.63
CA SER A 123 -40.14 36.52 -43.05
C SER A 123 -41.08 35.85 -42.04
N VAL A 124 -40.72 35.91 -40.76
CA VAL A 124 -41.64 36.41 -39.73
C VAL A 124 -40.87 37.39 -38.85
N GLN A 125 -41.14 38.67 -39.09
CA GLN A 125 -40.67 39.79 -38.29
C GLN A 125 -41.33 39.68 -36.92
N SER A 126 -40.60 39.16 -35.93
CA SER A 126 -41.06 39.08 -34.54
C SER A 126 -40.78 40.41 -33.84
N TYR A 127 -41.76 40.90 -33.09
CA TYR A 127 -41.86 42.24 -32.48
C TYR A 127 -40.65 42.72 -31.64
N ALA A 128 -39.65 41.88 -31.37
CA ALA A 128 -38.46 42.22 -30.58
C ALA A 128 -37.39 43.01 -31.36
N ASP A 129 -37.37 42.94 -32.70
CA ASP A 129 -36.30 43.55 -33.52
C ASP A 129 -36.42 45.06 -33.73
N ALA A 130 -37.57 45.67 -33.38
CA ALA A 130 -37.78 47.11 -33.52
C ALA A 130 -37.12 47.96 -32.39
N ALA A 131 -36.64 47.33 -31.31
CA ALA A 131 -36.19 48.06 -30.11
C ALA A 131 -34.67 48.28 -29.99
N LYS A 132 -33.84 47.84 -30.96
CA LYS A 132 -32.36 47.77 -30.76
C LYS A 132 -31.49 48.60 -31.69
N MET A 133 -32.04 49.52 -32.47
CA MET A 133 -31.21 50.53 -33.16
C MET A 133 -31.12 51.80 -32.33
N THR A 134 -30.17 51.85 -31.39
CA THR A 134 -29.40 53.05 -31.06
C THR A 134 -28.12 52.66 -30.31
N SER A 135 -27.00 53.13 -30.84
CA SER A 135 -25.62 52.79 -30.48
C SER A 135 -25.21 53.23 -29.08
N THR A 136 -24.30 52.48 -28.45
CA THR A 136 -22.96 52.94 -27.99
C THR A 136 -22.52 52.27 -26.68
N SER A 137 -21.42 51.52 -26.80
CA SER A 137 -20.36 51.28 -25.82
C SER A 137 -20.58 50.49 -24.51
N MET A 138 -19.55 49.68 -24.27
CA MET A 138 -19.05 49.06 -23.04
C MET A 138 -19.48 47.63 -22.76
N SER A 139 -18.64 46.75 -23.31
CA SER A 139 -18.10 45.54 -22.68
C SER A 139 -18.47 45.33 -21.21
N SER A 140 -19.26 44.30 -20.96
CA SER A 140 -19.24 43.46 -19.76
C SER A 140 -19.98 42.18 -20.11
N GLN A 141 -19.32 41.31 -20.89
CA GLN A 141 -19.78 39.93 -21.06
C GLN A 141 -19.53 39.20 -19.74
N SER A 142 -20.53 39.22 -18.86
CA SER A 142 -20.72 38.18 -17.86
C SER A 142 -21.07 36.90 -18.61
N SER A 143 -20.05 36.12 -18.96
CA SER A 143 -20.25 34.74 -19.41
C SER A 143 -20.71 33.92 -18.22
N SER A 144 -22.01 33.71 -18.12
CA SER A 144 -22.56 32.56 -17.42
C SER A 144 -22.27 31.31 -18.27
N ALA A 145 -20.98 30.95 -18.35
CA ALA A 145 -20.60 29.60 -18.74
C ALA A 145 -21.20 28.68 -17.68
N ALA A 146 -22.12 27.82 -18.11
CA ALA A 146 -22.53 26.66 -17.33
C ALA A 146 -21.26 26.04 -16.77
N ARG A 147 -21.09 26.11 -15.44
CA ARG A 147 -19.96 25.50 -14.75
C ARG A 147 -20.07 24.02 -15.10
N SER A 148 -19.21 23.58 -16.01
CA SER A 148 -18.76 22.19 -15.97
C SER A 148 -18.44 21.93 -14.50
N ALA A 149 -19.05 20.89 -13.94
CA ALA A 149 -18.74 20.44 -12.60
C ALA A 149 -17.24 20.16 -12.59
N THR A 150 -16.46 21.18 -12.21
CA THR A 150 -15.03 21.08 -12.00
C THR A 150 -14.95 20.20 -10.78
N PRO A 151 -14.31 19.01 -10.88
CA PRO A 151 -14.13 18.16 -9.72
C PRO A 151 -13.60 19.03 -8.59
N GLU A 152 -14.22 18.93 -7.42
CA GLU A 152 -13.80 19.71 -6.26
C GLU A 152 -12.29 19.42 -6.04
N PRO A 153 -11.43 20.44 -6.01
CA PRO A 153 -10.00 20.22 -6.00
C PRO A 153 -9.59 19.49 -4.71
N VAL A 154 -9.08 18.27 -4.87
CA VAL A 154 -8.56 17.46 -3.77
C VAL A 154 -7.33 18.16 -3.19
N PHE A 155 -7.14 18.08 -1.88
CA PHE A 155 -6.03 18.73 -1.18
C PHE A 155 -5.40 17.81 -0.13
N CYS A 156 -4.12 18.01 0.15
CA CYS A 156 -3.47 17.49 1.34
C CYS A 156 -3.12 18.64 2.31
N THR A 157 -2.99 18.31 3.60
CA THR A 157 -2.68 19.32 4.63
C THR A 157 -1.32 19.03 5.25
N VAL A 158 -0.47 20.03 5.38
CA VAL A 158 0.80 19.97 6.10
C VAL A 158 0.67 20.80 7.37
N ASP A 159 0.98 20.19 8.51
CA ASP A 159 1.04 20.87 9.79
C ASP A 159 2.50 21.20 10.13
N THR A 160 2.74 22.47 10.40
CA THR A 160 4.05 23.06 10.70
C THR A 160 4.17 23.50 12.16
N SER A 161 3.18 23.18 13.02
CA SER A 161 3.15 23.59 14.43
C SER A 161 4.34 23.14 15.28
N ARG A 162 5.10 22.14 14.84
CA ARG A 162 6.27 21.59 15.54
C ARG A 162 7.60 21.90 14.84
N VAL A 163 7.57 22.74 13.81
CA VAL A 163 8.76 23.15 13.08
C VAL A 163 9.55 24.15 13.94
N PRO A 164 10.85 23.91 14.19
CA PRO A 164 11.70 24.86 14.91
C PRO A 164 11.79 26.20 14.18
N GLU A 165 12.04 27.28 14.91
CA GLU A 165 12.12 28.65 14.33
C GLU A 165 13.14 28.74 13.19
N ASP A 166 14.28 28.06 13.32
CA ASP A 166 15.35 28.00 12.32
C ASP A 166 14.89 27.44 10.97
N HIS A 167 13.82 26.65 10.95
CA HIS A 167 13.28 25.99 9.76
C HIS A 167 11.95 26.59 9.27
N LEU A 168 11.48 27.69 9.86
CA LEU A 168 10.23 28.33 9.43
C LEU A 168 10.30 28.87 7.98
N GLY A 169 11.49 29.23 7.51
CA GLY A 169 11.72 29.63 6.11
C GLY A 169 11.43 28.51 5.11
N ASP A 170 11.71 27.26 5.51
CA ASP A 170 11.57 26.06 4.66
C ASP A 170 10.11 25.63 4.50
N VAL A 171 9.24 26.05 5.42
CA VAL A 171 7.81 25.71 5.44
C VAL A 171 6.91 26.86 5.00
N THR A 172 7.45 27.84 4.27
CA THR A 172 6.63 28.88 3.64
C THR A 172 5.82 28.31 2.46
N PRO A 173 4.63 28.85 2.15
CA PRO A 173 3.85 28.41 0.98
C PRO A 173 4.66 28.41 -0.32
N THR A 174 5.53 29.41 -0.48
CA THR A 174 6.43 29.56 -1.62
C THR A 174 7.46 28.44 -1.68
N MET A 175 8.10 28.11 -0.55
CA MET A 175 9.11 27.05 -0.52
C MET A 175 8.48 25.69 -0.77
N ILE A 176 7.36 25.39 -0.11
CA ILE A 176 6.62 24.14 -0.34
C ILE A 176 6.21 24.01 -1.80
N ARG A 177 5.64 25.07 -2.41
CA ARG A 177 5.32 25.09 -3.83
C ARG A 177 6.53 24.75 -4.69
N LYS A 178 7.67 25.41 -4.44
CA LYS A 178 8.92 25.21 -5.20
C LYS A 178 9.39 23.76 -5.11
N THR A 179 9.44 23.21 -3.90
CA THR A 179 9.87 21.83 -3.66
C THR A 179 8.95 20.83 -4.37
N VAL A 180 7.63 20.97 -4.22
CA VAL A 180 6.65 20.09 -4.86
C VAL A 180 6.73 20.18 -6.37
N GLU A 181 6.79 21.39 -6.95
CA GLU A 181 6.90 21.56 -8.39
C GLU A 181 8.21 21.00 -8.96
N GLN A 182 9.33 21.17 -8.25
CA GLN A 182 10.61 20.63 -8.67
C GLN A 182 10.58 19.09 -8.72
N GLU A 183 10.11 18.46 -7.65
CA GLU A 183 10.06 17.00 -7.54
C GLU A 183 9.05 16.41 -8.54
N MET A 184 7.87 17.02 -8.69
CA MET A 184 6.86 16.58 -9.68
C MET A 184 7.39 16.61 -11.11
N ARG A 185 8.20 17.62 -11.48
CA ARG A 185 8.82 17.69 -12.81
C ARG A 185 9.94 16.68 -13.01
N GLN A 186 10.62 16.28 -11.92
CA GLN A 186 11.68 15.28 -11.97
C GLN A 186 11.12 13.86 -12.01
N SER A 187 10.02 13.59 -11.31
CA SER A 187 9.44 12.25 -11.14
C SER A 187 8.28 11.94 -12.10
N SER A 188 7.90 12.87 -12.99
CA SER A 188 6.74 12.72 -13.87
C SER A 188 7.07 13.09 -15.31
N ASP A 189 6.38 12.46 -16.26
CA ASP A 189 6.41 12.80 -17.70
C ASP A 189 5.78 14.18 -18.02
N GLN A 190 5.54 15.02 -17.01
CA GLN A 190 4.94 16.35 -17.13
C GLN A 190 5.96 17.44 -16.75
N PRO A 191 6.90 17.78 -17.65
CA PRO A 191 7.96 18.76 -17.35
C PRO A 191 7.43 20.18 -17.10
N HIS A 192 6.19 20.46 -17.52
CA HIS A 192 5.51 21.75 -17.32
C HIS A 192 4.52 21.73 -16.14
N TRP A 193 4.57 20.72 -15.28
CA TRP A 193 3.69 20.63 -14.13
C TRP A 193 3.83 21.85 -13.22
N ARG A 194 2.70 22.39 -12.76
CA ARG A 194 2.62 23.50 -11.81
C ARG A 194 1.60 23.19 -10.74
N CYS A 195 1.91 23.61 -9.52
CA CYS A 195 1.03 23.39 -8.39
C CYS A 195 -0.22 24.27 -8.52
N VAL A 196 -1.40 23.68 -8.33
CA VAL A 196 -2.69 24.39 -8.39
C VAL A 196 -2.70 25.53 -7.38
N ALA A 197 -2.49 25.20 -6.10
CA ALA A 197 -2.38 26.18 -5.04
C ALA A 197 -1.67 25.61 -3.81
N VAL A 198 -0.98 26.49 -3.08
CA VAL A 198 -0.54 26.28 -1.70
C VAL A 198 -1.08 27.43 -0.88
N THR A 199 -1.96 27.15 0.08
CA THR A 199 -2.63 28.16 0.90
C THR A 199 -2.42 27.89 2.38
N ARG A 200 -2.43 28.94 3.21
CA ARG A 200 -2.58 28.77 4.66
C ARG A 200 -4.04 28.48 4.99
N ASP A 201 -4.27 27.57 5.92
CA ASP A 201 -5.60 27.30 6.43
C ASP A 201 -6.11 28.53 7.19
N GLY A 202 -7.26 29.06 6.77
CA GLY A 202 -7.87 30.24 7.41
C GLY A 202 -8.26 30.00 8.88
N ARG A 203 -8.43 28.74 9.29
CA ARG A 203 -8.71 28.38 10.69
C ARG A 203 -7.45 28.15 11.50
N ASN A 204 -6.32 27.83 10.86
CA ASN A 204 -5.08 27.51 11.54
C ASN A 204 -3.85 27.93 10.71
N ALA A 205 -3.19 29.00 11.13
CA ALA A 205 -2.02 29.55 10.45
C ALA A 205 -0.81 28.60 10.40
N THR A 206 -0.75 27.58 11.27
CA THR A 206 0.29 26.53 11.25
C THR A 206 -0.05 25.38 10.30
N ARG A 207 -1.16 25.46 9.56
CA ARG A 207 -1.54 24.44 8.58
C ARG A 207 -1.51 25.03 7.17
N LEU A 208 -0.95 24.26 6.25
CA LEU A 208 -0.86 24.58 4.84
C LEU A 208 -1.66 23.55 4.05
N ARG A 209 -2.48 24.00 3.11
CA ARG A 209 -3.23 23.14 2.19
C ARG A 209 -2.57 23.22 0.82
N ILE A 210 -2.26 22.05 0.25
CA ILE A 210 -1.73 21.93 -1.10
C ILE A 210 -2.80 21.26 -1.96
N MET A 211 -3.23 21.93 -3.02
CA MET A 211 -4.29 21.47 -3.92
C MET A 211 -3.70 20.76 -5.14
N GLY A 212 -4.35 19.67 -5.55
CA GLY A 212 -4.04 18.89 -6.75
C GLY A 212 -5.25 18.86 -7.69
N ARG A 213 -5.06 18.39 -8.92
CA ARG A 213 -6.13 18.29 -9.93
C ARG A 213 -6.96 17.01 -9.79
N ASN A 214 -6.39 15.97 -9.19
CA ASN A 214 -7.01 14.66 -8.96
C ASN A 214 -6.33 13.95 -7.77
N GLU A 215 -6.88 12.80 -7.36
CA GLU A 215 -6.36 12.01 -6.23
C GLU A 215 -4.95 11.48 -6.51
N GLU A 216 -4.64 11.11 -7.76
CA GLU A 216 -3.32 10.58 -8.12
C GLU A 216 -2.21 11.63 -7.94
N GLU A 217 -2.49 12.89 -8.32
CA GLU A 217 -1.58 14.00 -8.07
C GLU A 217 -1.42 14.26 -6.57
N ILE A 218 -2.52 14.25 -5.82
CA ILE A 218 -2.47 14.43 -4.37
C ILE A 218 -1.64 13.34 -3.70
N GLN A 219 -1.74 12.10 -4.16
CA GLN A 219 -0.95 11.01 -3.61
C GLN A 219 0.55 11.15 -3.90
N LYS A 220 0.92 11.61 -5.11
CA LYS A 220 2.31 11.97 -5.43
C LYS A 220 2.80 13.13 -4.58
N ILE A 221 1.98 14.18 -4.41
CA ILE A 221 2.29 15.34 -3.57
C ILE A 221 2.49 14.90 -2.10
N LYS A 222 1.61 14.06 -1.54
CA LYS A 222 1.76 13.49 -0.18
C LYS A 222 3.11 12.78 -0.05
N THR A 223 3.50 11.99 -1.05
CA THR A 223 4.78 11.25 -1.06
C THR A 223 5.98 12.18 -1.08
N ILE A 224 5.96 13.20 -1.94
CA ILE A 224 7.02 14.21 -2.04
C ILE A 224 7.17 14.97 -0.71
N LEU A 225 6.04 15.41 -0.14
CA LEU A 225 6.03 16.16 1.11
C LEU A 225 6.51 15.31 2.28
N GLU A 226 6.14 14.03 2.36
CA GLU A 226 6.68 13.13 3.39
C GLU A 226 8.20 12.93 3.26
N THR A 227 8.70 12.90 2.03
CA THR A 227 10.12 12.68 1.72
C THR A 227 10.98 13.94 1.94
N ARG A 228 10.44 15.13 1.68
CA ARG A 228 11.18 16.41 1.67
C ARG A 228 10.76 17.39 2.78
N LYS A 229 10.00 16.94 3.79
CA LYS A 229 9.54 17.79 4.89
C LYS A 229 10.68 18.37 5.72
N ALA A 230 10.50 19.61 6.16
CA ALA A 230 11.36 20.21 7.17
C ALA A 230 11.23 19.46 8.51
N PRO A 231 12.26 19.50 9.38
CA PRO A 231 12.17 18.95 10.73
C PRO A 231 10.93 19.45 11.47
N GLY A 232 10.15 18.53 12.05
CA GLY A 232 8.93 18.85 12.78
C GLY A 232 7.68 19.10 11.93
N ALA A 233 7.82 19.29 10.61
CA ALA A 233 6.66 19.33 9.72
C ALA A 233 6.07 17.92 9.56
N ARG A 234 4.73 17.84 9.42
CA ARG A 234 4.04 16.58 9.20
C ARG A 234 2.96 16.74 8.14
N VAL A 235 2.92 15.81 7.18
CA VAL A 235 1.77 15.70 6.29
C VAL A 235 0.66 15.05 7.10
N LEU A 236 -0.44 15.77 7.29
CA LEU A 236 -1.63 15.20 7.91
C LEU A 236 -2.20 14.19 6.93
N ARG A 237 -2.51 12.99 7.45
CA ARG A 237 -3.34 12.04 6.74
C ARG A 237 -4.71 12.68 6.47
N ASP A 238 -5.46 12.07 5.56
CA ASP A 238 -6.85 12.46 5.31
C ASP A 238 -7.56 12.68 6.64
N GLN A 239 -8.23 13.82 6.78
CA GLN A 239 -8.89 14.16 8.03
C GLN A 239 -9.96 13.11 8.25
N LEU A 240 -9.66 12.15 9.12
CA LEU A 240 -10.58 11.09 9.46
C LEU A 240 -11.62 11.66 10.42
N TYR A 241 -12.89 11.59 10.04
CA TYR A 241 -13.99 12.04 10.89
C TYR A 241 -14.51 10.86 11.70
N PRO A 242 -14.29 10.83 13.04
CA PRO A 242 -14.76 9.74 13.87
C PRO A 242 -16.27 9.87 14.10
N ILE A 243 -17.00 8.82 13.77
CA ILE A 243 -18.42 8.64 14.05
C ILE A 243 -18.55 7.49 15.03
N LYS A 244 -19.18 7.75 16.18
CA LYS A 244 -19.56 6.69 17.11
C LYS A 244 -20.85 6.04 16.62
N VAL A 245 -20.83 4.73 16.51
CA VAL A 245 -21.98 3.91 16.14
C VAL A 245 -22.30 2.97 17.30
N ASP A 246 -23.49 3.14 17.88
CA ASP A 246 -23.97 2.36 19.02
C ASP A 246 -24.78 1.14 18.57
N SER A 247 -24.97 0.17 19.48
CA SER A 247 -25.82 -1.02 19.28
C SER A 247 -25.43 -1.90 18.08
N MET A 248 -24.15 -1.93 17.71
CA MET A 248 -23.63 -2.74 16.63
C MET A 248 -23.44 -4.20 17.05
N ASN A 249 -23.87 -5.13 16.19
CA ASN A 249 -23.56 -6.55 16.34
C ASN A 249 -22.08 -6.78 16.05
N ARG A 250 -21.32 -7.17 17.08
CA ARG A 250 -19.88 -7.39 16.97
C ARG A 250 -19.54 -8.40 15.88
N MET A 251 -20.27 -9.51 15.81
CA MET A 251 -20.00 -10.62 14.89
C MET A 251 -20.31 -10.28 13.42
N ALA A 252 -20.95 -9.15 13.14
CA ALA A 252 -21.21 -8.70 11.78
C ALA A 252 -20.00 -7.96 11.17
N VAL A 253 -19.15 -7.36 12.01
CA VAL A 253 -18.03 -6.51 11.57
C VAL A 253 -16.68 -7.08 12.01
N PHE A 254 -16.65 -7.80 13.13
CA PHE A 254 -15.42 -8.30 13.76
C PHE A 254 -15.49 -9.81 14.02
N ASP A 255 -14.32 -10.47 13.97
CA ASP A 255 -14.14 -11.86 14.41
C ASP A 255 -14.04 -11.99 15.94
N GLN A 256 -13.70 -13.19 16.44
CA GLN A 256 -13.58 -13.45 17.87
C GLN A 256 -12.43 -12.66 18.51
N GLU A 257 -11.37 -12.40 17.75
CA GLU A 257 -10.14 -11.72 18.12
C GLU A 257 -10.21 -10.18 17.95
N PHE A 258 -11.34 -9.66 17.45
CA PHE A 258 -11.58 -8.25 17.09
C PHE A 258 -10.79 -7.77 15.86
N ASN A 259 -10.42 -8.67 14.95
CA ASN A 259 -10.04 -8.29 13.60
C ASN A 259 -11.30 -8.05 12.77
N ILE A 260 -11.18 -7.18 11.78
CA ILE A 260 -12.29 -6.84 10.89
C ILE A 260 -12.53 -8.01 9.94
N LEU A 261 -13.80 -8.40 9.77
CA LEU A 261 -14.17 -9.47 8.86
C LEU A 261 -13.92 -9.05 7.40
N PRO A 262 -13.43 -9.96 6.54
CA PRO A 262 -13.29 -9.67 5.10
C PRO A 262 -14.64 -9.24 4.49
N GLY A 263 -14.65 -8.17 3.70
CA GLY A 263 -15.86 -7.66 3.07
C GLY A 263 -16.72 -6.74 3.96
N ALA A 264 -16.44 -6.66 5.27
CA ALA A 264 -17.29 -5.89 6.19
C ALA A 264 -17.20 -4.37 5.93
N ILE A 265 -16.00 -3.86 5.64
CA ILE A 265 -15.81 -2.43 5.33
C ILE A 265 -16.45 -2.09 3.99
N GLU A 266 -16.26 -2.95 2.98
CA GLU A 266 -16.82 -2.80 1.65
C GLU A 266 -18.36 -2.78 1.69
N THR A 267 -18.96 -3.68 2.46
CA THR A 267 -20.42 -3.72 2.67
C THR A 267 -20.91 -2.45 3.34
N LEU A 268 -20.25 -1.99 4.42
CA LEU A 268 -20.63 -0.76 5.12
C LEU A 268 -20.48 0.48 4.24
N ASN A 269 -19.42 0.55 3.43
CA ASN A 269 -19.20 1.61 2.45
C ASN A 269 -20.33 1.66 1.42
N GLN A 270 -20.68 0.49 0.86
CA GLN A 270 -21.71 0.39 -0.17
C GLN A 270 -23.11 0.72 0.39
N GLU A 271 -23.44 0.23 1.57
CA GLU A 271 -24.74 0.45 2.20
C GLU A 271 -24.99 1.93 2.53
N ASN A 272 -23.94 2.66 2.93
CA ASN A 272 -24.06 4.03 3.43
C ASN A 272 -23.54 5.10 2.46
N GLU A 273 -23.05 4.71 1.29
CA GLU A 273 -22.44 5.62 0.30
C GLU A 273 -21.32 6.50 0.89
N VAL A 274 -20.49 5.88 1.75
CA VAL A 274 -19.37 6.56 2.42
C VAL A 274 -18.05 5.84 2.15
N GLN A 275 -16.94 6.55 2.36
CA GLN A 275 -15.60 5.98 2.33
C GLN A 275 -15.05 5.82 3.75
N ILE A 276 -15.20 4.63 4.31
CA ILE A 276 -14.66 4.28 5.63
C ILE A 276 -13.17 3.94 5.47
N ALA A 277 -12.34 4.69 6.20
CA ALA A 277 -10.90 4.47 6.27
C ALA A 277 -10.50 3.44 7.34
N LYS A 278 -11.26 3.41 8.44
CA LYS A 278 -10.94 2.59 9.61
C LYS A 278 -12.18 2.37 10.48
N VAL A 279 -12.25 1.20 11.12
CA VAL A 279 -13.23 0.89 12.15
C VAL A 279 -12.52 0.37 13.41
N ALA A 280 -13.03 0.68 14.59
CA ALA A 280 -12.53 0.12 15.84
C ALA A 280 -13.65 -0.10 16.86
N TRP A 281 -13.58 -1.22 17.60
CA TRP A 281 -14.50 -1.50 18.69
C TRP A 281 -14.17 -0.66 19.93
N LEU A 282 -15.20 -0.09 20.59
CA LEU A 282 -15.02 0.80 21.74
C LEU A 282 -15.25 0.10 23.09
N SER A 283 -15.97 -1.03 23.12
CA SER A 283 -16.30 -1.69 24.39
C SER A 283 -15.13 -2.57 24.88
N ARG A 284 -15.07 -2.77 26.21
CA ARG A 284 -14.03 -3.60 26.84
C ARG A 284 -14.05 -5.04 26.30
N LYS A 285 -12.90 -5.51 25.80
CA LYS A 285 -12.73 -6.88 25.24
C LYS A 285 -12.85 -8.01 26.28
N VAL A 286 -12.74 -7.70 27.57
CA VAL A 286 -12.84 -8.67 28.68
C VAL A 286 -14.24 -9.23 28.91
N ASN A 287 -15.29 -8.55 28.47
CA ASN A 287 -16.66 -9.06 28.49
C ASN A 287 -17.19 -9.03 27.06
N LEU A 288 -17.17 -10.19 26.40
CA LEU A 288 -17.61 -10.37 25.01
C LEU A 288 -19.12 -10.15 24.90
N LYS A 289 -19.54 -8.88 24.87
CA LYS A 289 -20.91 -8.51 24.53
C LYS A 289 -21.11 -8.71 23.04
N SER A 290 -22.22 -9.35 22.68
CA SER A 290 -22.63 -9.52 21.28
C SER A 290 -22.95 -8.17 20.61
N TYR A 291 -23.40 -7.20 21.41
CA TYR A 291 -23.73 -5.84 20.97
C TYR A 291 -22.94 -4.79 21.75
N GLY A 292 -22.61 -3.69 21.08
CA GLY A 292 -21.86 -2.60 21.69
C GLY A 292 -21.57 -1.47 20.71
N SER A 293 -20.67 -0.58 21.10
CA SER A 293 -20.32 0.59 20.30
C SER A 293 -19.03 0.37 19.53
N MET A 294 -18.98 0.89 18.30
CA MET A 294 -17.77 1.05 17.51
C MET A 294 -17.57 2.50 17.09
N VAL A 295 -16.35 2.84 16.68
CA VAL A 295 -16.04 4.09 15.99
C VAL A 295 -15.70 3.77 14.54
N VAL A 296 -16.28 4.53 13.64
CA VAL A 296 -16.04 4.50 12.20
C VAL A 296 -15.34 5.80 11.83
N TYR A 297 -14.27 5.72 11.05
CA TYR A 297 -13.52 6.87 10.58
C TYR A 297 -13.80 7.06 9.10
N LEU A 298 -14.45 8.16 8.73
CA LEU A 298 -14.73 8.50 7.33
C LEU A 298 -13.60 9.32 6.73
N CYS A 299 -13.25 9.04 5.47
CA CYS A 299 -12.55 9.98 4.60
C CYS A 299 -13.59 10.94 4.00
N CYS A 300 -13.26 12.24 3.96
CA CYS A 300 -14.00 13.24 3.18
C CYS A 300 -13.09 13.79 2.09
#